data_AF-A0A402CUS9-F1
#
_entry.id   AF-A0A402CUS9-F1
#
_cell.length_a   1.000
_cell.length_b   1.000
_cell.length_c   1.000
_cell.angle_alpha   90.00
_cell.angle_beta   90.00
_cell.angle_gamma   90.00
#
_symmetry.space_group_name_H-M   'P 1'
#
loop_
_entity.id
_entity.type
_entity.pdbx_description
1 polymer ?
#
loop_
_entity_poly.entity_id
_entity_poly.type
_entity_poly.pdbx_seq_one_letter_code
_entity_poly.pdbx_strand_id
1 'polypeptide(L)' 'MDTPNTPEDPIDKLGMTDEQWNRFQAYTRGYGDQDENGVDLTLLRANRRLTPTQRLEYLEDAVNTLLNVKRLEG' A
#
# COMPACT_ATOMS: atom_id res chain seq x y z
N MET A 1 5.53 26.26 21.09
CA MET A 1 4.16 25.86 20.72
C MET A 1 4.05 24.39 21.06
N ASP A 2 3.39 24.07 22.17
CA ASP A 2 3.07 22.69 22.53
C ASP A 2 1.90 22.25 21.65
N THR A 3 2.14 21.29 20.74
CA THR A 3 1.05 20.65 20.00
C THR A 3 0.18 19.88 20.99
N PRO A 4 -1.17 19.98 20.92
CA PRO A 4 -2.02 19.23 21.81
C PRO A 4 -1.84 17.74 21.56
N ASN A 5 -1.53 16.99 22.61
CA ASN A 5 -1.67 15.53 22.64
C ASN A 5 -3.12 15.22 22.30
N THR A 6 -3.35 14.83 21.05
CA THR A 6 -4.63 14.25 20.64
C THR A 6 -4.74 12.95 21.43
N PRO A 7 -5.84 12.67 22.15
CA PRO A 7 -6.03 11.38 22.78
C PRO A 7 -5.92 10.34 21.67
N GLU A 8 -4.88 9.51 21.72
CA GLU A 8 -4.75 8.40 20.78
C GLU A 8 -5.97 7.51 21.02
N ASP A 9 -6.87 7.44 20.03
CA ASP A 9 -7.99 6.52 20.07
C ASP A 9 -7.44 5.13 20.39
N PRO A 10 -8.13 4.35 21.26
CA PRO A 10 -7.67 3.01 21.59
C PRO A 10 -7.51 2.21 20.29
N ILE A 11 -6.29 1.75 20.04
CA ILE A 11 -5.96 0.93 18.87
C ILE A 11 -6.89 -0.27 18.89
N ASP A 12 -7.78 -0.37 17.90
CA ASP A 12 -8.61 -1.54 17.69
C ASP A 12 -7.71 -2.71 17.28
N LYS A 13 -7.43 -3.60 18.24
CA LYS A 13 -6.57 -4.78 18.04
C LYS A 13 -7.33 -5.95 17.40
N LEU A 14 -8.53 -5.73 16.84
CA LEU A 14 -9.32 -6.77 16.17
C LEU A 14 -9.59 -7.99 17.06
N GLY A 15 -9.73 -7.77 18.37
CA GLY A 15 -9.89 -8.84 19.37
C GLY A 15 -8.65 -9.70 19.64
N MET A 16 -7.47 -9.32 19.13
CA MET A 16 -6.21 -10.03 19.35
C MET A 16 -5.59 -9.70 20.71
N THR A 17 -4.85 -10.67 21.27
CA THR A 17 -3.94 -10.42 22.40
C THR A 17 -2.77 -9.52 21.97
N ASP A 18 -2.09 -8.89 22.93
CA ASP A 18 -0.92 -8.04 22.65
C ASP A 18 0.19 -8.77 21.90
N GLU A 19 0.44 -10.04 22.24
CA GLU A 19 1.45 -10.86 21.55
C GLU A 19 1.07 -11.12 20.08
N GLN A 20 -0.20 -11.44 19.83
CA GLN A 20 -0.73 -11.67 18.49
C GLN A 20 -0.72 -10.37 17.67
N TRP A 21 -1.10 -9.25 18.27
CA TRP A 21 -1.07 -7.94 17.63
C TRP A 21 0.34 -7.52 17.23
N ASN A 22 1.32 -7.72 18.11
CA ASN A 22 2.72 -7.41 17.80
C ASN A 22 3.26 -8.26 16.64
N ARG A 23 2.89 -9.54 16.57
CA ARG A 23 3.25 -10.42 15.43
C ARG A 23 2.54 -10.00 14.16
N PHE A 24 1.26 -9.68 14.25
CA PHE A 24 0.47 -9.18 13.12
C PHE A 24 1.10 -7.92 12.54
N GLN A 25 1.40 -6.92 13.37
CA GLN A 25 2.08 -5.68 12.94
C GLN A 25 3.46 -5.95 12.35
N ALA A 26 4.22 -6.91 12.88
CA ALA A 26 5.52 -7.28 12.32
C ALA A 26 5.39 -7.93 10.92
N TYR A 27 4.35 -8.74 10.69
CA TYR A 27 4.09 -9.39 9.40
C TYR A 27 3.47 -8.45 8.36
N THR A 28 2.68 -7.47 8.80
CA THR A 28 2.04 -6.48 7.92
C THR A 28 2.89 -5.23 7.73
N ARG A 29 4.05 -5.13 8.37
CA ARG A 29 5.00 -4.02 8.20
C ARG A 29 5.44 -3.91 6.73
N GLY A 30 4.94 -2.90 6.03
CA GLY A 30 5.20 -2.67 4.60
C GLY A 30 3.97 -2.88 3.70
N TYR A 31 2.92 -3.52 4.21
CA TYR A 31 1.60 -3.66 3.56
C TYR A 31 0.63 -2.60 4.11
N GLY A 32 1.13 -1.38 4.34
CA GLY A 32 0.50 -0.38 5.22
C GLY A 32 -0.87 0.15 4.78
N ASP A 33 -1.34 -0.21 3.59
CA ASP A 33 -2.59 0.30 3.03
C ASP A 33 -3.56 -0.84 2.70
N GLN A 34 -3.73 -1.81 3.60
CA GLN A 34 -4.78 -2.83 3.44
C GLN A 34 -6.18 -2.30 3.79
N ASP A 35 -7.22 -2.81 3.13
CA ASP A 35 -8.61 -2.61 3.57
C ASP A 35 -9.00 -3.55 4.72
N GLU A 36 -10.25 -3.48 5.18
CA GLU A 36 -10.79 -4.33 6.26
C GLU A 36 -10.74 -5.84 5.96
N ASN A 37 -10.53 -6.22 4.68
CA ASN A 37 -10.40 -7.59 4.23
C ASN A 37 -8.93 -8.00 3.96
N GLY A 38 -7.97 -7.12 4.24
CA GLY A 38 -6.54 -7.39 3.99
C GLY A 38 -6.09 -7.15 2.55
N VAL A 39 -6.89 -6.49 1.70
CA VAL A 39 -6.53 -6.19 0.30
C VAL A 39 -5.57 -5.01 0.25
N ASP A 40 -4.36 -5.21 -0.29
CA ASP A 40 -3.38 -4.14 -0.45
C ASP A 40 -3.85 -3.05 -1.46
N LEU A 41 -4.10 -1.85 -0.94
CA LEU A 41 -4.52 -0.67 -1.69
C LEU A 41 -3.37 0.27 -2.06
N THR A 42 -2.11 -0.09 -1.78
CA THR A 42 -0.95 0.77 -2.01
C THR A 42 -0.90 1.25 -3.46
N LEU A 43 -1.08 0.33 -4.41
CA LEU A 43 -1.10 0.63 -5.85
C LEU A 43 -2.30 1.49 -6.24
N LEU A 44 -3.48 1.25 -5.65
CA LEU A 44 -4.68 2.02 -5.92
C LEU A 44 -4.54 3.48 -5.45
N ARG A 45 -3.96 3.68 -4.27
CA ARG A 45 -3.71 5.02 -3.71
C ARG A 45 -2.60 5.74 -4.47
N ALA A 46 -1.53 5.04 -4.84
CA ALA A 46 -0.49 5.59 -5.71
C ALA A 46 -1.11 6.06 -7.03
N ASN A 47 -1.97 5.25 -7.67
CA ASN A 47 -2.67 5.62 -8.89
C ASN A 47 -3.61 6.83 -8.69
N ARG A 48 -4.32 6.95 -7.56
CA ARG A 48 -5.16 8.11 -7.25
C ARG A 48 -4.37 9.42 -7.14
N ARG A 49 -3.10 9.36 -6.74
CA ARG A 49 -2.21 10.55 -6.64
C ARG A 49 -1.64 11.01 -7.99
N LEU A 50 -1.73 10.19 -9.03
CA LEU A 50 -1.23 10.54 -10.37
C LEU A 50 -2.19 11.48 -11.12
N THR A 51 -1.63 12.39 -11.92
CA THR A 51 -2.39 13.12 -12.93
C THR A 51 -2.79 12.19 -14.10
N PRO A 52 -3.77 12.55 -14.93
CA PRO A 52 -4.10 11.76 -16.13
C PRO A 52 -2.89 11.47 -17.02
N THR A 53 -2.00 12.45 -17.24
CA THR A 53 -0.77 12.27 -18.03
C THR A 53 0.17 11.25 -17.40
N GLN A 54 0.41 11.35 -16.09
CA GLN A 54 1.30 10.42 -15.39
C GLN A 54 0.75 8.98 -15.40
N ARG A 55 -0.58 8.80 -15.38
CA ARG A 55 -1.17 7.46 -15.54
C ARG A 55 -0.88 6.87 -16.92
N LEU A 56 -0.97 7.68 -17.97
CA LEU A 56 -0.70 7.24 -19.33
C LEU A 56 0.79 6.89 -19.51
N GLU A 57 1.69 7.72 -19.01
CA GLU A 57 3.14 7.47 -19.03
C GLU A 57 3.49 6.14 -18.32
N TYR A 58 2.94 5.90 -17.12
CA TYR A 58 3.14 4.64 -16.41
C TYR A 58 2.60 3.42 -17.18
N LEU A 59 1.46 3.56 -17.86
CA LEU A 59 0.89 2.48 -18.68
C LEU A 59 1.74 2.21 -19.93
N GLU A 60 2.23 3.26 -20.57
CA GLU A 60 3.11 3.16 -21.75
C GLU A 60 4.44 2.49 -21.39
N ASP A 61 5.06 2.86 -20.28
CA ASP A 61 6.26 2.23 -19.75
C ASP A 61 6.04 0.75 -19.41
N ALA A 62 4.90 0.40 -18.82
CA ALA A 62 4.55 -0.99 -18.51
C ALA A 62 4.38 -1.82 -19.78
N VAL A 63 3.70 -1.29 -20.81
CA VAL A 63 3.52 -1.95 -22.11
C VAL A 63 4.87 -2.15 -22.80
N ASN A 64 5.72 -1.12 -22.83
CA ASN A 64 7.05 -1.20 -23.42
C ASN A 64 7.92 -2.24 -22.71
N THR A 65 7.85 -2.31 -21.37
CA THR A 65 8.55 -3.33 -20.58
C THR A 65 8.11 -4.75 -20.97
N LEU A 66 6.80 -5.00 -21.06
CA LEU A 66 6.27 -6.32 -21.44
C LEU A 66 6.65 -6.72 -22.87
N LEU A 67 6.65 -5.77 -23.81
CA LEU A 67 7.07 -6.02 -25.19
C LEU A 67 8.57 -6.32 -25.28
N ASN A 68 9.40 -5.63 -24.48
CA ASN A 68 10.83 -5.87 -24.43
C ASN A 68 11.17 -7.23 -23.83
N VAL A 69 10.47 -7.68 -22.78
CA VAL A 69 10.63 -9.04 -22.24
C VAL A 69 10.29 -10.09 -23.30
N LYS A 70 9.14 -9.94 -23.98
CA LYS A 70 8.75 -10.87 -25.06
C LYS A 70 9.75 -10.94 -26.21
N ARG A 71 10.47 -9.86 -26.51
CA ARG A 71 11.50 -9.82 -27.54
C ARG A 71 12.78 -10.55 -27.12
N LEU A 72 13.08 -10.63 -25.82
CA LEU A 72 14.26 -11.32 -25.29
C LEU A 72 14.04 -12.84 -25.14
N GLU A 73 12.79 -13.28 -25.12
CA GLU A 73 12.40 -14.69 -25.00
C GLU A 73 12.18 -15.42 -26.35
N GLY A 74 12.23 -14.70 -27.48
CA GLY A 74 12.05 -15.25 -28.84
C GLY A 74 13.28 -15.11 -29.71
#